data_AF-A0A1B9I5E9-F1
#
_entry.id   AF-A0A1B9I5E9-F1
#
_cell.length_a   1.000
_cell.length_b   1.000
_cell.length_c   1.000
_cell.angle_alpha   90.00
_cell.angle_beta   90.00
_cell.angle_gamma   90.00
#
_symmetry.space_group_name_H-M   'P 1'
#
loop_
_entity.id
_entity.type
_entity.pdbx_description
1 polymer ?
#
loop_
_entity_poly.entity_id
_entity_poly.type
_entity_poly.pdbx_seq_one_letter_code
_entity_poly.pdbx_strand_id
1 'polypeptide(L)'
;MLNEELSTDMDRITQLQDAILDLLTITSTSIDYITKRTEFEQTSKNIPTTLQTPHAANRTEYKASIETFVNDIVRRSKDIKILIQNLPKKDDSTNRATRLSELQEELKVANEEYKEALAQSGESFQTN
;
A
#
# COMPACT_ATOMS: atom_id res chain seq x y z
N MET A 1 1.76 9.84 -20.65
CA MET A 1 2.45 8.53 -20.63
C MET A 1 3.51 8.46 -19.54
N LEU A 2 4.68 9.12 -19.61
CA LEU A 2 5.74 8.92 -18.60
C LEU A 2 5.36 9.35 -17.16
N ASN A 3 4.70 10.50 -17.00
CA ASN A 3 4.20 10.95 -15.69
C ASN A 3 3.12 10.02 -15.11
N GLU A 4 2.33 9.40 -15.98
CA GLU A 4 1.26 8.49 -15.62
C GLU A 4 1.83 7.15 -15.14
N GLU A 5 2.89 6.67 -15.78
CA GLU A 5 3.67 5.49 -15.35
C GLU A 5 4.37 5.73 -14.00
N LEU A 6 5.02 6.88 -13.79
CA LEU A 6 5.62 7.22 -12.47
C LEU A 6 4.57 7.32 -11.38
N SER A 7 3.43 7.95 -11.68
CA SER A 7 2.31 8.06 -10.74
C SER A 7 1.75 6.68 -10.39
N THR A 8 1.65 5.79 -11.37
CA THR A 8 1.13 4.42 -11.17
C THR A 8 2.09 3.57 -10.33
N ASP A 9 3.41 3.72 -10.53
CA ASP A 9 4.42 3.01 -9.74
C ASP A 9 4.42 3.47 -8.28
N MET A 10 4.35 4.78 -8.05
CA MET A 10 4.30 5.36 -6.70
C MET A 10 3.00 4.98 -5.98
N ASP A 11 1.89 4.93 -6.71
CA ASP A 11 0.60 4.46 -6.20
C ASP A 11 0.68 2.98 -5.77
N ARG A 12 1.27 2.10 -6.59
CA ARG A 12 1.47 0.68 -6.25
C ARG A 12 2.36 0.46 -5.02
N ILE A 13 3.42 1.26 -4.87
CA ILE A 13 4.29 1.20 -3.70
C ILE A 13 3.54 1.64 -2.44
N THR A 14 2.77 2.73 -2.53
CA THR A 14 1.93 3.22 -1.44
C THR A 14 0.89 2.16 -1.03
N GLN A 15 0.21 1.55 -2.00
CA GLN A 15 -0.75 0.47 -1.75
C GLN A 15 -0.13 -0.73 -1.03
N LEU A 16 1.09 -1.12 -1.41
CA LEU A 16 1.81 -2.19 -0.73
C LEU A 16 2.16 -1.82 0.71
N GLN A 17 2.63 -0.58 0.93
CA GLN A 17 2.94 -0.07 2.26
C GLN A 17 1.71 -0.10 3.16
N ASP A 18 0.57 0.40 2.67
CA ASP A 18 -0.70 0.41 3.42
C ASP A 18 -1.17 -1.01 3.72
N ALA A 19 -1.09 -1.93 2.75
CA ALA A 19 -1.46 -3.33 2.95
C ALA A 19 -0.61 -4.03 4.02
N ILE A 20 0.69 -3.70 4.11
CA ILE A 20 1.58 -4.22 5.15
C ILE A 20 1.21 -3.62 6.52
N LEU A 21 0.95 -2.32 6.58
CA LEU A 21 0.55 -1.65 7.81
C LEU A 21 -0.78 -2.20 8.35
N ASP A 22 -1.74 -2.44 7.46
CA ASP A 22 -3.01 -3.10 7.76
C ASP A 22 -2.78 -4.50 8.35
N LEU A 23 -1.92 -5.31 7.72
CA LEU A 23 -1.61 -6.66 8.21
C LEU A 23 -1.05 -6.63 9.63
N LEU A 24 -0.11 -5.72 9.90
CA LEU A 24 0.48 -5.54 11.23
C LEU A 24 -0.57 -5.08 12.25
N THR A 25 -1.47 -4.19 11.85
CA THR A 25 -2.56 -3.69 12.69
C THR A 25 -3.56 -4.78 13.04
N ILE A 26 -3.98 -5.60 12.07
CA ILE A 26 -4.86 -6.75 12.30
C ILE A 26 -4.17 -7.77 13.22
N THR A 27 -2.87 -8.00 13.03
CA THR A 27 -2.11 -8.94 13.84
C THR A 27 -1.99 -8.46 15.29
N SER A 28 -1.66 -7.18 15.51
CA SER A 28 -1.54 -6.64 16.87
C SER A 28 -2.89 -6.60 17.60
N THR A 29 -3.96 -6.18 16.91
CA THR A 29 -5.31 -6.13 17.48
C THR A 29 -5.88 -7.52 17.77
N SER A 30 -5.60 -8.52 16.93
CA SER A 30 -6.00 -9.91 17.18
C SER A 30 -5.26 -10.52 18.39
N ILE A 31 -3.96 -10.25 18.56
CA ILE A 31 -3.21 -10.64 19.77
C ILE A 31 -3.79 -9.96 21.02
N ASP A 32 -4.07 -8.66 20.94
CA ASP A 32 -4.66 -7.91 22.05
C ASP A 32 -6.03 -8.48 22.45
N TYR A 33 -6.86 -8.82 21.46
CA TYR A 33 -8.15 -9.46 21.68
C TYR A 33 -7.99 -10.83 22.35
N ILE A 34 -7.14 -11.71 21.80
CA ILE A 34 -6.90 -13.06 22.32
C ILE A 34 -6.43 -13.01 23.78
N THR A 35 -5.49 -12.11 24.09
CA THR A 35 -4.93 -12.00 25.43
C THR A 35 -5.89 -11.41 26.45
N LYS A 36 -6.72 -10.42 26.07
CA LYS A 36 -7.63 -9.74 27.00
C LYS A 36 -9.01 -10.38 27.13
N ARG A 37 -9.46 -11.14 26.13
CA ARG A 37 -10.83 -11.70 26.05
C ARG A 37 -10.89 -13.21 26.30
N THR A 38 -9.76 -13.86 26.56
CA THR A 38 -9.74 -15.29 26.92
C THR A 38 -10.40 -15.55 28.26
N GLU A 39 -11.18 -16.63 28.35
CA GLU A 39 -11.72 -17.17 29.59
C GLU A 39 -10.86 -18.34 30.07
N PHE A 40 -10.68 -18.48 31.40
CA PHE A 40 -10.00 -19.65 31.97
C PHE A 40 -10.94 -20.84 32.02
N GLU A 41 -10.51 -22.00 31.50
CA GLU A 41 -11.26 -23.24 31.65
C GLU A 41 -10.98 -23.92 32.99
N GLN A 42 -12.06 -24.34 33.65
CA GLN A 42 -11.98 -25.15 34.86
C GLN A 42 -11.56 -26.58 34.50
N THR A 43 -10.34 -26.98 34.87
CA THR A 43 -9.79 -28.30 34.60
C THR A 43 -10.30 -29.40 35.55
N SER A 44 -10.80 -29.03 36.73
CA SER A 44 -11.32 -29.97 37.72
C SER A 44 -12.60 -29.44 38.39
N LYS A 45 -13.67 -30.25 38.35
CA LYS A 45 -14.97 -29.93 38.97
C LYS A 45 -14.92 -29.83 40.50
N ASN A 46 -13.87 -30.39 41.12
CA ASN A 46 -13.72 -30.44 42.58
C ASN A 46 -13.07 -29.18 43.16
N ILE A 47 -12.50 -28.31 42.33
CA ILE A 47 -11.85 -27.07 42.76
C ILE A 47 -12.69 -25.90 42.21
N PRO A 48 -13.28 -25.06 43.08
CA PRO A 48 -14.03 -23.89 42.63
C PRO A 48 -13.14 -22.92 41.85
N THR A 49 -13.66 -22.34 40.77
CA THR A 49 -12.95 -21.34 39.97
C THR A 49 -12.74 -20.06 40.78
N THR A 50 -11.49 -19.71 41.07
CA THR A 50 -11.13 -18.53 41.88
C THR A 50 -10.80 -17.29 41.05
N LEU A 51 -10.46 -17.47 39.77
CA LEU A 51 -10.12 -16.40 38.84
C LEU A 51 -11.22 -16.25 37.80
N GLN A 52 -11.92 -15.11 37.86
CA GLN A 52 -12.91 -14.70 36.87
C GLN A 52 -12.28 -13.65 35.97
N THR A 53 -12.47 -13.78 34.66
CA THR A 53 -12.06 -12.80 33.65
C THR A 53 -13.26 -11.92 33.31
N PRO A 54 -13.41 -10.73 33.93
CA PRO A 54 -14.65 -9.94 33.87
C PRO A 54 -15.02 -9.44 32.46
N HIS A 55 -14.08 -9.49 31.51
CA HIS A 55 -14.27 -9.04 30.14
C HIS A 55 -14.15 -10.21 29.13
N ALA A 56 -14.11 -11.46 29.60
CA ALA A 56 -14.01 -12.60 28.70
C ALA A 56 -15.20 -12.67 27.74
N ALA A 57 -14.91 -13.02 26.49
CA ALA A 57 -15.95 -13.30 25.52
C ALA A 57 -16.48 -14.73 25.74
N ASN A 58 -17.74 -14.96 25.38
CA ASN A 58 -18.28 -16.31 25.35
C ASN A 58 -17.44 -17.18 24.40
N ARG A 59 -17.15 -18.43 24.78
CA ARG A 59 -16.37 -19.38 23.99
C ARG A 59 -16.78 -19.46 22.51
N THR A 60 -18.07 -19.44 22.22
CA THR A 60 -18.56 -19.49 20.82
C THR A 60 -18.16 -18.23 20.05
N GLU A 61 -18.36 -17.05 20.65
CA GLU A 61 -18.01 -15.77 20.05
C GLU A 61 -16.49 -15.62 19.92
N TYR A 62 -15.75 -15.99 20.97
CA TYR A 62 -14.30 -15.96 20.99
C TYR A 62 -13.68 -16.80 19.86
N LYS A 63 -14.20 -18.02 19.66
CA LYS A 63 -13.76 -18.88 18.56
C LYS A 63 -14.10 -18.28 17.19
N ALA A 64 -15.31 -17.76 17.01
CA ALA A 64 -15.72 -17.12 15.76
C ALA A 64 -14.88 -15.87 15.45
N SER A 65 -14.53 -15.07 16.46
CA SER A 65 -13.63 -13.93 16.31
C SER A 65 -12.22 -14.36 15.91
N ILE A 66 -11.66 -15.41 16.50
CA ILE A 66 -10.36 -15.97 16.10
C ILE A 66 -10.38 -16.45 14.66
N GLU A 67 -11.41 -17.20 14.26
CA GLU A 67 -11.55 -17.67 12.87
C GLU A 67 -11.62 -16.50 11.89
N THR A 68 -12.30 -15.42 12.26
CA THR A 68 -12.37 -14.18 11.47
C THR A 68 -10.99 -13.53 11.32
N PHE A 69 -10.25 -13.34 12.42
CA PHE A 69 -8.90 -12.77 12.38
C PHE A 69 -7.94 -13.60 11.51
N VAL A 70 -7.99 -14.93 11.63
CA VAL A 70 -7.16 -15.82 10.81
C VAL A 70 -7.51 -15.67 9.32
N ASN A 71 -8.79 -15.65 8.98
CA ASN A 71 -9.23 -15.46 7.60
C ASN A 71 -8.77 -14.10 7.04
N ASP A 72 -8.86 -13.04 7.83
CA ASP A 72 -8.44 -11.69 7.43
C ASP A 72 -6.93 -11.61 7.22
N ILE A 73 -6.13 -12.19 8.13
CA ILE A 73 -4.66 -12.28 8.01
C ILE A 73 -4.27 -13.05 6.75
N VAL A 74 -4.90 -14.20 6.50
CA VAL A 74 -4.61 -15.02 5.31
C VAL A 74 -4.98 -14.28 4.03
N ARG A 75 -6.14 -13.61 4.01
CA ARG A 75 -6.58 -12.81 2.86
C ARG A 75 -5.60 -11.67 2.60
N ARG A 76 -5.27 -10.87 3.61
CA ARG A 76 -4.35 -9.74 3.44
C ARG A 76 -2.95 -10.19 3.02
N SER A 77 -2.48 -11.34 3.52
CA SER A 77 -1.20 -11.93 3.09
C SER A 77 -1.20 -12.31 1.60
N LYS A 78 -2.33 -12.81 1.06
CA LYS A 78 -2.49 -13.09 -0.37
C LYS A 78 -2.51 -11.80 -1.19
N ASP A 79 -3.22 -10.78 -0.72
CA ASP A 79 -3.25 -9.47 -1.37
C ASP A 79 -1.84 -8.86 -1.50
N ILE A 80 -1.06 -8.89 -0.41
CA ILE A 80 0.34 -8.44 -0.39
C ILE A 80 1.17 -9.21 -1.43
N LYS A 81 1.00 -10.53 -1.55
CA LYS A 81 1.71 -11.33 -2.55
C LYS A 81 1.41 -10.87 -3.98
N ILE A 82 0.15 -10.54 -4.27
CA ILE A 82 -0.27 -10.01 -5.58
C ILE A 82 0.33 -8.62 -5.81
N LEU A 83 0.30 -7.75 -4.79
CA LEU A 83 0.89 -6.41 -4.86
C LEU A 83 2.40 -6.47 -5.15
N ILE A 84 3.13 -7.38 -4.50
CA ILE A 84 4.56 -7.61 -4.75
C ILE A 84 4.80 -8.06 -6.20
N GLN A 85 3.97 -8.96 -6.73
CA GLN A 85 4.09 -9.40 -8.14
C GLN A 85 3.86 -8.28 -9.14
N ASN A 86 3.06 -7.28 -8.76
CA ASN A 86 2.71 -6.13 -9.57
C ASN A 86 3.67 -4.94 -9.38
N LEU A 87 4.72 -5.08 -8.56
CA LEU A 87 5.72 -4.03 -8.40
C LEU A 87 6.49 -3.84 -9.72
N PRO A 88 6.83 -2.58 -10.07
CA PRO A 88 7.69 -2.29 -11.21
C PRO A 88 9.04 -2.99 -11.07
N LYS A 89 9.55 -3.57 -12.17
CA LYS A 89 10.82 -4.30 -12.14
C LYS A 89 12.00 -3.33 -12.15
N LYS A 90 13.12 -3.78 -11.60
CA LYS A 90 14.35 -2.97 -11.51
C LYS A 90 14.86 -2.53 -12.87
N ASP A 91 14.77 -3.38 -13.90
CA ASP A 91 15.22 -3.08 -15.26
C ASP A 91 14.37 -1.99 -15.95
N ASP A 92 13.12 -1.80 -15.52
CA ASP A 92 12.25 -0.75 -16.05
C ASP A 92 12.76 0.65 -15.66
N SER A 93 13.49 0.77 -14.55
CA SER A 93 14.00 2.07 -14.06
C SER A 93 15.09 2.65 -14.95
N THR A 94 16.01 1.81 -15.45
CA THR A 94 17.12 2.25 -16.29
C THR A 94 16.61 2.71 -17.66
N ASN A 95 15.74 1.91 -18.28
CA ASN A 95 15.11 2.28 -19.55
C ASN A 95 14.26 3.56 -19.42
N ARG A 96 13.58 3.74 -18.28
CA ARG A 96 12.84 4.98 -17.99
C ARG A 96 13.74 6.19 -17.79
N ALA A 97 14.89 6.03 -17.13
CA ALA A 97 15.86 7.12 -16.97
C ALA A 97 16.41 7.57 -18.34
N THR A 98 16.74 6.63 -19.22
CA THR A 98 17.15 6.94 -20.60
C THR A 98 16.05 7.67 -21.35
N ARG A 99 14.82 7.16 -21.33
CA ARG A 99 13.67 7.80 -21.98
C ARG A 99 13.35 9.19 -21.43
N LEU A 100 13.53 9.40 -20.12
CA LEU A 100 13.37 10.71 -19.50
C LEU A 100 14.42 11.71 -20.01
N SER A 101 15.66 11.26 -20.19
CA SER A 101 16.74 12.09 -20.75
C SER A 101 16.47 12.46 -22.21
N GLU A 102 15.96 11.52 -23.01
CA GLU A 102 15.55 11.78 -24.40
C GLU A 102 14.42 12.80 -24.48
N LEU A 103 13.37 12.62 -23.67
CA LEU A 103 12.25 13.57 -23.57
C LEU A 103 12.67 14.96 -23.10
N GLN A 104 13.67 15.05 -22.21
CA GLN A 104 14.22 16.35 -21.78
C GLN A 104 14.92 17.08 -22.93
N GLU A 105 15.66 16.35 -23.78
CA GLU A 105 16.31 16.95 -24.93
C GLU A 105 15.28 17.38 -25.99
N GLU A 106 14.27 16.54 -26.26
CA GLU A 106 13.15 16.90 -27.14
C GLU A 106 12.42 18.17 -26.65
N LEU A 107 12.16 18.29 -25.34
CA LEU A 107 11.54 19.47 -24.75
C LEU A 107 12.42 20.72 -24.87
N LYS A 108 13.74 20.55 -24.81
CA LYS A 108 14.67 21.67 -24.96
C LYS A 108 14.64 22.20 -26.40
N VAL A 109 14.74 21.30 -27.37
CA VAL A 109 14.65 21.65 -28.81
C VAL A 109 13.30 22.30 -29.12
N ALA A 110 12.19 21.70 -28.69
CA ALA A 110 10.85 22.26 -28.92
C ALA A 110 10.67 23.64 -28.26
N ASN A 111 11.26 23.88 -27.09
CA ASN A 111 11.24 25.19 -26.45
C ASN A 111 12.10 26.23 -27.19
N GLU A 112 13.23 25.82 -27.78
CA GLU A 112 14.07 26.69 -28.60
C GLU A 112 13.33 27.09 -29.88
N GLU A 113 12.76 26.11 -30.60
CA GLU A 113 11.91 26.35 -31.78
C GLU A 113 10.71 27.26 -31.47
N TYR A 114 10.06 27.04 -30.32
CA TYR A 114 8.96 27.89 -29.87
C TYR A 114 9.40 29.35 -29.62
N LYS A 115 10.57 29.56 -29.01
CA LYS A 115 11.12 30.91 -28.79
C LYS A 115 11.48 31.60 -30.11
N GLU A 116 12.05 30.87 -31.06
CA GLU A 116 12.38 31.40 -32.39
C GLU A 116 11.14 31.80 -33.17
N ALA A 117 10.10 30.95 -33.17
CA ALA A 117 8.82 31.26 -33.80
C ALA A 117 8.15 32.50 -33.17
N LEU A 118 8.22 32.64 -31.84
CA LEU A 118 7.75 33.84 -31.15
C LEU A 118 8.52 35.09 -31.55
N ALA A 119 9.85 35.03 -31.63
CA ALA A 119 10.68 36.16 -32.03
C ALA A 119 10.38 36.62 -33.47
N GLN A 120 10.28 35.67 -34.40
CA GLN A 120 9.93 35.96 -35.80
C GLN A 120 8.53 36.57 -35.92
N SER A 121 7.55 36.03 -35.18
CA SER A 121 6.19 36.60 -35.17
C SER A 121 6.19 38.03 -34.62
N GLY A 122 6.92 38.30 -33.54
CA GLY A 122 7.06 39.64 -32.94
C GLY A 122 7.73 40.66 -33.85
N GLU A 123 8.76 40.26 -34.61
CA GLU A 123 9.43 41.13 -35.60
C GLU A 123 8.51 41.47 -36.79
N SER A 124 7.69 40.52 -37.24
CA SER A 124 6.68 40.77 -38.28
C SER A 124 5.53 41.68 -37.84
N PHE A 125 5.29 41.88 -36.54
CA PHE A 125 4.34 42.87 -36.01
C PHE A 125 4.93 44.29 -35.86
N GLN A 126 6.26 44.46 -35.88
CA GLN A 126 6.92 45.78 -35.79
C GLN A 126 7.22 46.42 -37.14
N THR A 127 7.03 45.69 -38.25
CA THR A 127 7.35 46.13 -39.62
C THR A 127 6.11 46.53 -40.45
N ASN A 128 4.93 46.64 -39.82
CA ASN A 128 3.73 47.28 -40.37
C ASN A 128 3.39 48.55 -39.57
#